data_AF-A0A160M872-F1
#
_entry.id   AF-A0A160M872-F1
#
_cell.length_a   1.000
_cell.length_b   1.000
_cell.length_c   1.000
_cell.angle_alpha   90.00
_cell.angle_beta   90.00
_cell.angle_gamma   90.00
#
_symmetry.space_group_name_H-M   'P 1'
#
loop_
_entity.id
_entity.type
_entity.pdbx_description
1 polymer ?
#
loop_
_entity_poly.entity_id
_entity_poly.type
_entity_poly.pdbx_seq_one_letter_code
_entity_poly.pdbx_strand_id
1 'polypeptide(L)'
;MTIMQDKITSLLEINRSLTQSLDLEEILKRLVQAAFDLVDHADTTILYTLKEDGLLHFSSGVGVETGFMSQVKFESGESLTGQVFLTKKGVIASGPEFREHMSRMSETNYVHFFNGVYRREVKSGIVVPLVYKENCIGVLVVDNFDKDVQFTEADFQVLEVVADQAAIAIMNSKLYEEVRRKNEELSQSLDIHRKFTKILLEGRGTSYILDTISHILGSTVIFAESPINPSSSFPIINSNELFGYFLLDGPVERLTNIQKAALEHASTALSLEFVRQNTLFEKEMHLREEAFHDLINGGRLNARILEKFRMNEKSSIACMMVDCKSGFLWDAASILQKEKLIRSIEQIIMKYCETSIVFTKSNQIIALLVNGRKRYDQSLADDIQRKVSRAVIGLGREVALTDMTDTYQEAAEALSFAKNHQHKTYITYSELGAERLWLNTDRSLLNKFVSDKIGSLLKMEPEYLKTMQAFLANNQSHKQTAEEMHIHPNTLAYRLKKIESELQLDFSRKEDWITVVLAFQIFDFLNP
;
A
#
# COMPACT_ATOMS: atom_id res chain seq x y z
N MET A 1 -72.33 -4.62 26.90
CA MET A 1 -71.91 -4.80 25.50
C MET A 1 -71.27 -3.54 24.93
N THR A 2 -71.87 -2.36 25.10
CA THR A 2 -71.39 -1.08 24.52
C THR A 2 -69.97 -0.68 24.94
N ILE A 3 -69.63 -0.72 26.23
CA ILE A 3 -68.29 -0.32 26.76
C ILE A 3 -67.15 -1.18 26.18
N MET A 4 -67.39 -2.48 25.97
CA MET A 4 -66.38 -3.40 25.42
C MET A 4 -66.18 -3.20 23.91
N GLN A 5 -67.24 -2.83 23.19
CA GLN A 5 -67.17 -2.45 21.77
C GLN A 5 -66.45 -1.12 21.58
N ASP A 6 -66.65 -0.15 22.48
CA ASP A 6 -65.96 1.13 22.44
C ASP A 6 -64.45 0.96 22.69
N LYS A 7 -64.04 0.18 23.71
CA LYS A 7 -62.62 -0.12 23.97
C LYS A 7 -61.94 -0.84 22.80
N ILE A 8 -62.61 -1.80 22.16
CA ILE A 8 -62.05 -2.50 20.97
C ILE A 8 -61.89 -1.55 19.78
N THR A 9 -62.84 -0.64 19.58
CA THR A 9 -62.79 0.34 18.47
C THR A 9 -61.65 1.33 18.68
N SER A 10 -61.51 1.88 19.90
CA SER A 10 -60.39 2.75 20.26
C SER A 10 -59.03 2.06 20.09
N LEU A 11 -58.93 0.78 20.48
CA LEU A 11 -57.71 -0.01 20.36
C LEU A 11 -57.32 -0.26 18.89
N LEU A 12 -58.30 -0.46 18.00
CA LEU A 12 -58.06 -0.58 16.55
C LEU A 12 -57.62 0.75 15.92
N GLU A 13 -58.23 1.87 16.30
CA GLU A 13 -57.83 3.20 15.81
C GLU A 13 -56.42 3.59 16.25
N ILE A 14 -56.08 3.31 17.51
CA ILE A 14 -54.74 3.52 18.06
C ILE A 14 -53.71 2.66 17.35
N ASN A 15 -53.99 1.37 17.14
CA ASN A 15 -53.09 0.48 16.39
C ASN A 15 -52.83 0.97 14.97
N ARG A 16 -53.87 1.49 14.30
CA ARG A 16 -53.74 2.08 12.97
C ARG A 16 -52.89 3.36 13.00
N SER A 17 -53.03 4.18 14.04
CA SER A 17 -52.25 5.41 14.22
C SER A 17 -50.78 5.14 14.54
N LEU A 18 -50.48 4.13 15.36
CA LEU A 18 -49.12 3.74 15.74
C LEU A 18 -48.32 3.15 14.57
N THR A 19 -49.00 2.44 13.67
CA THR A 19 -48.37 1.80 12.50
C THR A 19 -48.16 2.74 11.31
N GLN A 20 -48.70 3.96 11.35
CA GLN A 20 -48.62 4.95 10.26
C GLN A 20 -47.43 5.91 10.35
N SER A 21 -46.85 6.12 11.54
CA SER A 21 -45.67 6.97 11.70
C SER A 21 -44.40 6.12 11.63
N LEU A 22 -43.35 6.69 11.02
CA LEU A 22 -41.99 6.13 11.03
C LEU A 22 -41.08 6.90 12.00
N ASP A 23 -41.55 8.03 12.54
CA ASP A 23 -40.80 8.85 13.49
C ASP A 23 -40.93 8.26 14.89
N LEU A 24 -39.81 7.80 15.44
CA LEU A 24 -39.76 7.18 16.76
C LEU A 24 -40.32 8.11 17.85
N GLU A 25 -40.01 9.40 17.84
CA GLU A 25 -40.50 10.31 18.89
C GLU A 25 -42.02 10.47 18.84
N GLU A 26 -42.57 10.52 17.63
CA GLU A 26 -44.00 10.62 17.42
C GLU A 26 -44.72 9.33 17.86
N ILE A 27 -44.16 8.16 17.53
CA ILE A 27 -44.67 6.86 17.98
C ILE A 27 -44.69 6.79 19.51
N LEU A 28 -43.59 7.16 20.18
CA LEU A 28 -43.48 7.10 21.64
C LEU A 28 -44.51 8.02 22.33
N LYS A 29 -44.69 9.25 21.84
CA LYS A 29 -45.69 10.20 22.38
C LYS A 29 -47.12 9.68 22.19
N ARG A 30 -47.45 9.19 21.00
CA ARG A 30 -48.78 8.65 20.68
C ARG A 30 -49.10 7.41 21.52
N LEU A 31 -48.13 6.54 21.74
CA LEU A 31 -48.25 5.33 22.56
C LEU A 31 -48.60 5.66 24.01
N VAL A 32 -47.86 6.59 24.63
CA VAL A 32 -48.12 6.99 26.01
C VAL A 32 -49.50 7.63 26.14
N GLN A 33 -49.90 8.50 25.19
CA GLN A 33 -51.23 9.10 25.20
C GLN A 33 -52.34 8.05 25.01
N ALA A 34 -52.14 7.08 24.11
CA ALA A 34 -53.08 5.99 23.88
C ALA A 34 -53.28 5.12 25.13
N ALA A 35 -52.19 4.78 25.82
CA ALA A 35 -52.25 4.03 27.07
C ALA A 35 -52.94 4.82 28.19
N PHE A 36 -52.73 6.14 28.24
CA PHE A 36 -53.42 7.04 29.17
C PHE A 36 -54.93 7.10 28.90
N ASP A 37 -55.35 7.17 27.64
CA ASP A 37 -56.77 7.31 27.26
C ASP A 37 -57.56 5.98 27.35
N LEU A 38 -56.88 4.83 27.20
CA LEU A 38 -57.52 3.50 27.20
C LEU A 38 -57.74 2.90 28.59
N VAL A 39 -56.92 3.29 29.56
CA VAL A 39 -56.98 2.78 30.94
C VAL A 39 -57.79 3.74 31.80
N ASP A 40 -58.94 3.28 32.27
CA ASP A 40 -59.80 4.07 33.14
C ASP A 40 -59.06 4.36 34.46
N HIS A 41 -59.16 5.60 34.95
CA HIS A 41 -58.49 6.05 36.18
C HIS A 41 -56.95 6.11 36.11
N ALA A 42 -56.35 6.10 34.92
CA ALA A 42 -54.95 6.49 34.76
C ALA A 42 -54.78 8.01 35.00
N ASP A 43 -53.86 8.40 35.89
CA ASP A 43 -53.50 9.81 36.10
C ASP A 43 -52.08 10.11 35.56
N THR A 44 -51.30 9.07 35.31
CA THR A 44 -49.95 9.15 34.77
C THR A 44 -49.65 7.93 33.91
N THR A 45 -48.95 8.14 32.79
CA THR A 45 -48.39 7.07 31.97
C THR A 45 -46.96 7.39 31.64
N ILE A 46 -46.06 6.43 31.79
CA ILE A 46 -44.62 6.62 31.61
C ILE A 46 -44.07 5.48 30.76
N LEU A 47 -43.23 5.82 29.80
CA LEU A 47 -42.54 4.87 28.95
C LEU A 47 -41.03 4.95 29.15
N TYR A 48 -40.44 3.80 29.46
CA TYR A 48 -39.01 3.60 29.55
C TYR A 48 -38.53 2.71 28.39
N THR A 49 -37.43 3.06 27.73
CA THR A 49 -36.83 2.22 26.68
C THR A 49 -35.37 1.91 26.98
N LEU A 50 -34.94 0.73 26.56
CA LEU A 50 -33.54 0.29 26.70
C LEU A 50 -32.64 1.10 25.77
N LYS A 51 -31.55 1.65 26.31
CA LYS A 51 -30.50 2.35 25.57
C LYS A 51 -29.22 1.51 25.48
N GLU A 52 -28.26 1.97 24.68
CA GLU A 52 -26.99 1.26 24.42
C GLU A 52 -26.12 1.08 25.69
N ASP A 53 -26.33 1.90 26.72
CA ASP A 53 -25.66 1.76 28.02
C ASP A 53 -26.24 0.63 28.90
N GLY A 54 -27.27 -0.07 28.42
CA GLY A 54 -27.91 -1.18 29.12
C GLY A 54 -28.94 -0.77 30.17
N LEU A 55 -29.25 0.53 30.29
CA LEU A 55 -30.21 1.05 31.26
C LEU A 55 -31.55 1.39 30.60
N LEU A 56 -32.61 1.45 31.41
CA LEU A 56 -33.94 1.90 31.00
C LEU A 56 -34.09 3.40 31.19
N HIS A 57 -34.12 4.15 30.11
CA HIS A 57 -34.23 5.61 30.14
C HIS A 57 -35.67 6.06 29.91
N PHE A 58 -36.09 7.08 30.63
CA PHE A 58 -37.34 7.78 30.34
C PHE A 58 -37.37 8.23 28.89
N SER A 59 -38.42 7.85 28.16
CA SER A 59 -38.58 8.12 26.73
C SER A 59 -39.74 9.06 26.46
N SER A 60 -40.88 8.85 27.13
CA SER A 60 -42.04 9.74 27.05
C SER A 60 -42.95 9.54 28.26
N GLY A 61 -43.82 10.52 28.56
CA GLY A 61 -44.73 10.45 29.69
C GLY A 61 -45.87 11.47 29.61
N VAL A 62 -47.02 11.11 30.17
CA VAL A 62 -48.20 11.97 30.38
C VAL A 62 -48.47 12.04 31.88
N GLY A 63 -48.83 13.23 32.38
CA GLY A 63 -49.07 13.45 33.81
C GLY A 63 -47.79 13.49 34.66
N VAL A 64 -46.65 13.83 34.05
CA VAL A 64 -45.33 13.93 34.72
C VAL A 64 -44.57 15.19 34.30
N GLU A 65 -43.65 15.64 35.15
CA GLU A 65 -42.68 16.67 34.80
C GLU A 65 -41.46 16.07 34.09
N THR A 66 -41.36 16.29 32.78
CA THR A 66 -40.33 15.70 31.92
C THR A 66 -38.89 16.05 32.32
N GLY A 67 -38.67 17.24 32.90
CA GLY A 67 -37.36 17.70 33.36
C GLY A 67 -36.73 16.76 34.38
N PHE A 68 -37.44 16.45 35.47
CA PHE A 68 -36.98 15.47 36.45
C PHE A 68 -37.02 14.03 35.92
N MET A 69 -38.04 13.65 35.15
CA MET A 69 -38.17 12.29 34.64
C MET A 69 -37.05 11.88 33.69
N SER A 70 -36.52 12.81 32.90
CA SER A 70 -35.38 12.55 31.98
C SER A 70 -34.10 12.09 32.68
N GLN A 71 -33.97 12.33 33.99
CA GLN A 71 -32.83 11.91 34.79
C GLN A 71 -32.99 10.51 35.39
N VAL A 72 -34.20 9.93 35.35
CA VAL A 72 -34.50 8.61 35.90
C VAL A 72 -34.01 7.52 34.94
N LYS A 73 -33.16 6.63 35.45
CA LYS A 73 -32.57 5.52 34.68
C LYS A 73 -32.56 4.24 35.50
N PHE A 74 -33.39 3.26 35.15
CA PHE A 74 -33.47 2.03 35.93
C PHE A 74 -32.49 0.97 35.47
N GLU A 75 -31.84 0.32 36.43
CA GLU A 75 -31.15 -0.95 36.23
C GLU A 75 -32.13 -2.13 36.13
N SER A 76 -31.67 -3.24 35.56
CA SER A 76 -32.44 -4.48 35.53
C SER A 76 -32.69 -5.00 36.95
N GLY A 77 -33.97 -5.18 37.32
CA GLY A 77 -34.39 -5.56 38.66
C GLY A 77 -34.59 -4.40 39.66
N GLU A 78 -34.26 -3.16 39.29
CA GLU A 78 -34.47 -1.99 40.13
C GLU A 78 -35.93 -1.51 40.07
N SER A 79 -36.55 -1.24 41.23
CA SER A 79 -37.97 -0.88 41.36
C SER A 79 -38.92 -1.93 40.73
N LEU A 80 -40.21 -1.58 40.59
CA LEU A 80 -41.15 -2.43 39.87
C LEU A 80 -40.85 -2.44 38.36
N THR A 81 -40.41 -1.31 37.80
CA THR A 81 -40.10 -1.14 36.36
C THR A 81 -38.97 -2.06 35.92
N GLY A 82 -37.83 -2.04 36.62
CA GLY A 82 -36.69 -2.89 36.31
C GLY A 82 -36.98 -4.38 36.57
N GLN A 83 -37.84 -4.71 37.54
CA GLN A 83 -38.26 -6.09 37.76
C GLN A 83 -39.14 -6.62 36.62
N VAL A 84 -40.08 -5.82 36.11
CA VAL A 84 -40.90 -6.20 34.94
C VAL A 84 -40.02 -6.35 33.70
N PHE A 85 -39.04 -5.47 33.52
CA PHE A 85 -38.04 -5.60 32.46
C PHE A 85 -37.28 -6.93 32.52
N LEU A 86 -36.78 -7.29 33.71
CA LEU A 86 -36.02 -8.51 33.95
C LEU A 86 -36.87 -9.78 33.74
N THR A 87 -38.08 -9.79 34.32
CA THR A 87 -38.95 -10.97 34.33
C THR A 87 -39.75 -11.14 33.05
N LYS A 88 -39.92 -10.07 32.26
CA LYS A 88 -40.76 -10.02 31.05
C LYS A 88 -42.23 -10.39 31.33
N LYS A 89 -42.69 -10.15 32.55
CA LYS A 89 -44.06 -10.41 32.98
C LYS A 89 -44.67 -9.13 33.53
N GLY A 90 -45.81 -8.73 32.99
CA GLY A 90 -46.56 -7.60 33.50
C GLY A 90 -47.11 -7.86 34.90
N VAL A 91 -47.29 -6.79 35.67
CA VAL A 91 -47.79 -6.83 37.05
C VAL A 91 -48.79 -5.69 37.27
N ILE A 92 -49.89 -6.01 37.95
CA ILE A 92 -50.78 -5.04 38.59
C ILE A 92 -50.38 -4.99 40.07
N ALA A 93 -50.05 -3.81 40.59
CA ALA A 93 -49.66 -3.64 41.99
C ALA A 93 -50.46 -2.53 42.65
N SER A 94 -50.79 -2.70 43.92
CA SER A 94 -51.48 -1.67 44.72
C SER A 94 -51.02 -1.66 46.18
N GLY A 95 -51.05 -0.49 46.81
CA GLY A 95 -50.84 -0.35 48.25
C GLY A 95 -49.45 -0.82 48.74
N PRO A 96 -49.36 -1.78 49.70
CA PRO A 96 -48.08 -2.18 50.31
C PRO A 96 -47.07 -2.81 49.35
N GLU A 97 -47.55 -3.56 48.36
CA GLU A 97 -46.71 -4.28 47.39
C GLU A 97 -45.92 -3.30 46.51
N PHE A 98 -46.57 -2.23 46.05
CA PHE A 98 -45.91 -1.17 45.29
C PHE A 98 -44.81 -0.48 46.12
N ARG A 99 -45.07 -0.19 47.41
CA ARG A 99 -44.09 0.41 48.32
C ARG A 99 -42.86 -0.46 48.55
N GLU A 100 -43.04 -1.78 48.62
CA GLU A 100 -41.91 -2.71 48.75
C GLU A 100 -40.99 -2.62 47.52
N HIS A 101 -41.55 -2.66 46.31
CA HIS A 101 -40.75 -2.54 45.09
C HIS A 101 -40.08 -1.17 44.96
N MET A 102 -40.78 -0.09 45.32
CA MET A 102 -40.20 1.27 45.32
C MET A 102 -39.06 1.44 46.31
N SER A 103 -39.02 0.68 47.41
CA SER A 103 -37.90 0.70 48.36
C SER A 103 -36.58 0.19 47.78
N ARG A 104 -36.63 -0.56 46.67
CA ARG A 104 -35.47 -1.07 45.94
C ARG A 104 -34.94 -0.08 44.90
N MET A 105 -35.59 1.07 44.74
CA MET A 105 -35.13 2.13 43.85
C MET A 105 -33.91 2.83 44.47
N SER A 106 -32.90 3.14 43.65
CA SER A 106 -31.77 3.93 44.11
C SER A 106 -32.20 5.32 44.60
N GLU A 107 -31.47 5.87 45.57
CA GLU A 107 -31.81 7.16 46.19
C GLU A 107 -31.88 8.30 45.14
N THR A 108 -30.96 8.28 44.17
CA THR A 108 -30.94 9.23 43.06
C THR A 108 -32.17 9.12 42.17
N ASN A 109 -32.53 7.90 41.75
CA ASN A 109 -33.74 7.69 40.94
C ASN A 109 -35.00 8.05 41.71
N TYR A 110 -35.06 7.74 43.01
CA TYR A 110 -36.21 8.05 43.86
C TYR A 110 -36.44 9.56 43.95
N VAL A 111 -35.40 10.35 44.20
CA VAL A 111 -35.51 11.82 44.27
C VAL A 111 -36.02 12.40 42.95
N HIS A 112 -35.47 11.95 41.82
CA HIS A 112 -35.90 12.42 40.50
C HIS A 112 -37.32 11.97 40.16
N PHE A 113 -37.65 10.71 40.40
CA PHE A 113 -38.99 10.17 40.18
C PHE A 113 -40.03 10.91 41.03
N PHE A 114 -39.79 11.03 42.35
CA PHE A 114 -40.73 11.67 43.27
C PHE A 114 -41.01 13.13 42.91
N ASN A 115 -40.00 13.90 42.48
CA ASN A 115 -40.23 15.24 41.97
C ASN A 115 -40.95 15.22 40.61
N GLY A 116 -40.59 14.29 39.72
CA GLY A 116 -41.20 14.12 38.40
C GLY A 116 -42.68 13.76 38.42
N VAL A 117 -43.17 13.14 39.49
CA VAL A 117 -44.60 12.82 39.69
C VAL A 117 -45.32 13.83 40.58
N TYR A 118 -44.78 15.05 40.71
CA TYR A 118 -45.33 16.15 41.51
C TYR A 118 -45.44 15.85 43.01
N ARG A 119 -44.49 15.05 43.54
CA ARG A 119 -44.43 14.66 44.96
C ARG A 119 -45.68 13.93 45.45
N ARG A 120 -46.31 13.19 44.55
CA ARG A 120 -47.46 12.32 44.83
C ARG A 120 -46.97 10.89 45.09
N GLU A 121 -47.66 10.18 45.97
CA GLU A 121 -47.39 8.76 46.22
C GLU A 121 -48.26 7.90 45.31
N VAL A 122 -47.65 6.91 44.65
CA VAL A 122 -48.38 5.97 43.79
C VAL A 122 -49.29 5.10 44.67
N LYS A 123 -50.59 5.05 44.34
CA LYS A 123 -51.56 4.21 45.07
C LYS A 123 -51.73 2.85 44.43
N SER A 124 -51.80 2.82 43.10
CA SER A 124 -51.90 1.62 42.28
C SER A 124 -51.25 1.88 40.93
N GLY A 125 -50.77 0.82 40.29
CA GLY A 125 -50.09 0.89 38.99
C GLY A 125 -50.20 -0.40 38.21
N ILE A 126 -50.20 -0.26 36.88
CA ILE A 126 -50.02 -1.35 35.93
C ILE A 126 -48.66 -1.17 35.25
N VAL A 127 -47.83 -2.19 35.31
CA VAL A 127 -46.50 -2.18 34.69
C VAL A 127 -46.42 -3.35 33.72
N VAL A 128 -46.23 -3.06 32.43
CA VAL A 128 -46.14 -4.09 31.38
C VAL A 128 -44.83 -3.97 30.59
N PRO A 129 -44.20 -5.08 30.21
CA PRO A 129 -42.99 -5.08 29.41
C PRO A 129 -43.31 -4.82 27.94
N LEU A 130 -42.43 -4.11 27.23
CA LEU A 130 -42.44 -4.03 25.77
C LEU A 130 -41.58 -5.17 25.23
N VAL A 131 -42.19 -6.31 24.88
CA VAL A 131 -41.46 -7.48 24.39
C VAL A 131 -41.52 -7.56 22.87
N TYR A 132 -40.36 -7.58 22.23
CA TYR A 132 -40.25 -7.87 20.80
C TYR A 132 -39.49 -9.18 20.59
N LYS A 133 -40.16 -10.17 20.01
CA LYS A 133 -39.69 -11.57 19.94
C LYS A 133 -39.41 -12.11 21.35
N GLU A 134 -38.14 -12.21 21.72
CA GLU A 134 -37.72 -12.70 23.04
C GLU A 134 -37.06 -11.61 23.89
N ASN A 135 -36.90 -10.39 23.38
CA ASN A 135 -36.17 -9.33 24.07
C ASN A 135 -37.14 -8.26 24.59
N CYS A 136 -36.99 -7.90 25.86
CA CYS A 136 -37.67 -6.75 26.43
C CYS A 136 -36.91 -5.49 26.00
N ILE A 137 -37.57 -4.58 25.29
CA ILE A 137 -36.96 -3.36 24.74
C ILE A 137 -37.36 -2.10 25.52
N GLY A 138 -38.20 -2.26 26.54
CA GLY A 138 -38.69 -1.17 27.38
C GLY A 138 -39.82 -1.63 28.30
N VAL A 139 -40.37 -0.68 29.05
CA VAL A 139 -41.46 -0.92 30.01
C VAL A 139 -42.43 0.25 29.92
N LEU A 140 -43.73 -0.07 29.90
CA LEU A 140 -44.82 0.89 29.94
C LEU A 140 -45.48 0.81 31.32
N VAL A 141 -45.60 1.96 31.96
CA VAL A 141 -46.13 2.13 33.32
C VAL A 141 -47.36 3.01 33.24
N VAL A 142 -48.45 2.60 33.87
CA VAL A 142 -49.64 3.41 34.10
C VAL A 142 -49.89 3.47 35.60
N ASP A 143 -49.91 4.67 36.16
CA ASP A 143 -50.04 4.90 37.60
C ASP A 143 -51.32 5.70 37.92
N ASN A 144 -51.90 5.43 39.09
CA ASN A 144 -52.92 6.26 39.72
C ASN A 144 -52.36 6.87 41.01
N PHE A 145 -52.52 8.18 41.15
CA PHE A 145 -52.08 8.95 42.31
C PHE A 145 -53.24 9.54 43.11
N ASP A 146 -54.37 9.85 42.46
CA ASP A 146 -55.44 10.62 43.10
C ASP A 146 -56.49 9.74 43.82
N LYS A 147 -56.90 8.60 43.25
CA LYS A 147 -58.06 7.83 43.73
C LYS A 147 -57.62 6.49 44.37
N ASP A 148 -58.31 6.06 45.43
CA ASP A 148 -58.17 4.70 45.98
C ASP A 148 -58.95 3.70 45.10
N VAL A 149 -58.49 3.55 43.85
CA VAL A 149 -59.08 2.63 42.87
C VAL A 149 -58.04 1.59 42.48
N GLN A 150 -58.48 0.33 42.40
CA GLN A 150 -57.64 -0.75 41.88
C GLN A 150 -57.91 -0.95 40.40
N PHE A 151 -56.83 -1.06 39.63
CA PHE A 151 -56.90 -1.44 38.22
C PHE A 151 -57.46 -2.86 38.08
N THR A 152 -58.25 -3.06 37.02
CA THR A 152 -58.86 -4.36 36.75
C THR A 152 -57.98 -5.21 35.84
N GLU A 153 -58.24 -6.52 35.83
CA GLU A 153 -57.59 -7.44 34.88
C GLU A 153 -57.88 -7.05 33.42
N ALA A 154 -59.04 -6.44 33.15
CA ALA A 154 -59.36 -5.95 31.81
C ALA A 154 -58.47 -4.77 31.39
N ASP A 155 -58.11 -3.88 32.33
CA ASP A 155 -57.20 -2.77 32.08
C ASP A 155 -55.77 -3.28 31.82
N PHE A 156 -55.35 -4.31 32.56
CA PHE A 156 -54.08 -5.00 32.34
C PHE A 156 -53.99 -5.63 30.95
N GLN A 157 -55.01 -6.39 30.54
CA GLN A 157 -55.04 -7.01 29.21
C GLN A 157 -55.01 -5.98 28.08
N VAL A 158 -55.72 -4.85 28.25
CA VAL A 158 -55.68 -3.76 27.27
C VAL A 158 -54.26 -3.18 27.18
N LEU A 159 -53.60 -2.95 28.32
CA LEU A 159 -52.25 -2.39 28.35
C LEU A 159 -51.20 -3.36 27.81
N GLU A 160 -51.32 -4.67 28.08
CA GLU A 160 -50.46 -5.70 27.46
C GLU A 160 -50.56 -5.68 25.94
N VAL A 161 -51.78 -5.61 25.38
CA VAL A 161 -51.96 -5.54 23.92
C VAL A 161 -51.35 -4.26 23.35
N VAL A 162 -51.50 -3.12 24.03
CA VAL A 162 -50.87 -1.85 23.62
C VAL A 162 -49.34 -1.98 23.67
N ALA A 163 -48.79 -2.61 24.71
CA ALA A 163 -47.36 -2.81 24.87
C ALA A 163 -46.76 -3.74 23.80
N ASP A 164 -47.44 -4.82 23.44
CA ASP A 164 -47.01 -5.72 22.37
C ASP A 164 -46.93 -4.98 21.02
N GLN A 165 -47.96 -4.19 20.70
CA GLN A 165 -48.02 -3.44 19.43
C GLN A 165 -47.02 -2.29 19.41
N ALA A 166 -46.86 -1.61 20.55
CA ALA A 166 -45.82 -0.63 20.77
C ALA A 166 -44.42 -1.18 20.53
N ALA A 167 -44.13 -2.38 21.06
CA ALA A 167 -42.83 -3.00 20.91
C ALA A 167 -42.50 -3.24 19.42
N ILE A 168 -43.49 -3.69 18.64
CA ILE A 168 -43.38 -3.87 17.19
C ILE A 168 -43.13 -2.53 16.48
N ALA A 169 -43.92 -1.50 16.78
CA ALA A 169 -43.80 -0.18 16.12
C ALA A 169 -42.45 0.49 16.40
N ILE A 170 -41.99 0.47 17.66
CA ILE A 170 -40.68 1.00 18.07
C ILE A 170 -39.55 0.28 17.33
N MET A 171 -39.61 -1.05 17.27
CA MET A 171 -38.56 -1.82 16.61
C MET A 171 -38.54 -1.61 15.09
N ASN A 172 -39.71 -1.51 14.45
CA ASN A 172 -39.83 -1.23 13.02
C ASN A 172 -39.24 0.14 12.66
N SER A 173 -39.53 1.18 13.44
CA SER A 173 -38.94 2.52 13.24
C SER A 173 -37.41 2.51 13.40
N LYS A 174 -36.89 1.88 14.46
CA LYS A 174 -35.43 1.72 14.67
C LYS A 174 -34.76 0.96 13.51
N LEU A 175 -35.36 -0.14 13.05
CA LEU A 175 -34.83 -0.93 11.93
C LEU A 175 -34.86 -0.14 10.62
N TYR A 176 -35.94 0.61 10.37
CA TYR A 176 -36.07 1.44 9.17
C TYR A 176 -34.98 2.52 9.12
N GLU A 177 -34.75 3.24 10.23
CA GLU A 177 -33.70 4.25 10.32
C GLU A 177 -32.29 3.64 10.15
N GLU A 178 -32.04 2.45 10.72
CA GLU A 178 -30.77 1.76 10.52
C GLU A 178 -30.55 1.39 9.04
N VAL A 179 -31.56 0.78 8.39
CA VAL A 179 -31.50 0.42 6.98
C VAL A 179 -31.29 1.66 6.13
N ARG A 180 -32.03 2.74 6.39
CA ARG A 180 -31.91 4.01 5.68
C ARG A 180 -30.51 4.57 5.80
N ARG A 181 -29.96 4.68 7.02
CA ARG A 181 -28.60 5.17 7.26
C ARG A 181 -27.56 4.32 6.52
N LYS A 182 -27.67 3.00 6.60
CA LYS A 182 -26.77 2.08 5.87
C LYS A 182 -26.87 2.26 4.36
N ASN A 183 -28.07 2.50 3.84
CA ASN A 183 -28.30 2.72 2.42
C ASN A 183 -27.71 4.05 1.95
N GLU A 184 -27.82 5.11 2.76
CA GLU A 184 -27.19 6.41 2.51
C GLU A 184 -25.65 6.29 2.52
N GLU A 185 -25.06 5.60 3.50
CA GLU A 185 -23.61 5.30 3.56
C GLU A 185 -23.16 4.51 2.32
N LEU A 186 -23.90 3.48 1.92
CA LEU A 186 -23.60 2.67 0.75
C LEU A 186 -23.70 3.46 -0.56
N SER A 187 -24.74 4.30 -0.71
CA SER A 187 -24.92 5.15 -1.87
C SER A 187 -23.74 6.11 -2.05
N GLN A 188 -23.28 6.74 -0.96
CA GLN A 188 -22.13 7.63 -1.01
C GLN A 188 -20.84 6.89 -1.37
N SER A 189 -20.61 5.70 -0.80
CA SER A 189 -19.46 4.85 -1.15
C SER A 189 -19.49 4.44 -2.63
N LEU A 190 -20.66 4.08 -3.16
CA LEU A 190 -20.84 3.74 -4.58
C LEU A 190 -20.59 4.92 -5.52
N ASP A 191 -21.04 6.12 -5.14
CA ASP A 191 -20.80 7.32 -5.95
C ASP A 191 -19.31 7.67 -6.00
N ILE A 192 -18.60 7.53 -4.88
CA ILE A 192 -17.13 7.69 -4.83
C ILE A 192 -16.46 6.63 -5.72
N HIS A 193 -16.85 5.36 -5.59
CA HIS A 193 -16.33 4.28 -6.42
C HIS A 193 -16.53 4.53 -7.91
N ARG A 194 -17.74 4.96 -8.32
CA ARG A 194 -18.05 5.33 -9.71
C ARG A 194 -17.19 6.49 -10.20
N LYS A 195 -16.95 7.49 -9.36
CA LYS A 195 -16.09 8.64 -9.69
C LYS A 195 -14.67 8.18 -10.02
N PHE A 196 -14.06 7.35 -9.17
CA PHE A 196 -12.73 6.81 -9.43
C PHE A 196 -12.68 5.84 -10.62
N THR A 197 -13.69 5.00 -10.78
CA THR A 197 -13.80 4.09 -11.94
C THR A 197 -13.85 4.87 -13.26
N LYS A 198 -14.63 5.96 -13.32
CA LYS A 198 -14.69 6.84 -14.48
C LYS A 198 -13.33 7.46 -14.81
N ILE A 199 -12.59 7.88 -13.79
CA ILE A 199 -11.23 8.44 -13.95
C ILE A 199 -10.29 7.41 -14.61
N LEU A 200 -10.38 6.14 -14.19
CA LEU A 200 -9.58 5.05 -14.76
C LEU A 200 -9.94 4.77 -16.22
N LEU A 201 -11.24 4.69 -16.52
CA LEU A 201 -11.71 4.42 -17.88
C LEU A 201 -11.36 5.55 -18.86
N GLU A 202 -11.40 6.79 -18.39
CA GLU A 202 -11.01 7.97 -19.19
C GLU A 202 -9.48 8.16 -19.28
N GLY A 203 -8.70 7.40 -18.51
CA GLY A 203 -7.24 7.47 -18.52
C GLY A 203 -6.67 8.84 -18.12
N ARG A 204 -7.35 9.57 -17.21
CA ARG A 204 -6.94 10.94 -16.81
C ARG A 204 -5.62 11.00 -16.03
N GLY A 205 -5.09 9.86 -15.62
CA GLY A 205 -3.79 9.74 -14.99
C GLY A 205 -3.78 9.97 -13.48
N THR A 206 -2.59 9.83 -12.90
CA THR A 206 -2.32 9.84 -11.46
C THR A 206 -2.65 11.18 -10.79
N SER A 207 -2.30 12.30 -11.42
CA SER A 207 -2.58 13.65 -10.89
C SER A 207 -4.07 13.85 -10.64
N TYR A 208 -4.92 13.43 -11.58
CA TYR A 208 -6.37 13.64 -11.44
C TYR A 208 -6.98 12.81 -10.30
N ILE A 209 -6.44 11.60 -10.04
CA ILE A 209 -6.83 10.77 -8.89
C ILE A 209 -6.43 11.49 -7.59
N LEU A 210 -5.20 11.99 -7.50
CA LEU A 210 -4.68 12.73 -6.34
C LEU A 210 -5.47 14.02 -6.07
N ASP A 211 -5.79 14.78 -7.12
CA ASP A 211 -6.62 15.98 -7.01
C ASP A 211 -8.03 15.63 -6.53
N THR A 212 -8.62 14.55 -7.06
CA THR A 212 -9.97 14.12 -6.68
C THR A 212 -10.05 13.71 -5.22
N ILE A 213 -9.08 12.90 -4.74
CA ILE A 213 -9.05 12.50 -3.33
C ILE A 213 -8.75 13.70 -2.42
N SER A 214 -7.89 14.62 -2.85
CA SER A 214 -7.62 15.87 -2.12
C SER A 214 -8.88 16.71 -1.92
N HIS A 215 -9.71 16.84 -2.98
CA HIS A 215 -10.99 17.54 -2.88
C HIS A 215 -11.99 16.83 -1.94
N ILE A 216 -12.01 15.50 -1.91
CA ILE A 216 -12.91 14.74 -1.01
C ILE A 216 -12.47 14.86 0.45
N LEU A 217 -11.16 14.88 0.71
CA LEU A 217 -10.63 15.02 2.06
C LEU A 217 -10.62 16.48 2.55
N GLY A 218 -10.64 17.44 1.63
CA GLY A 218 -10.52 18.87 1.95
C GLY A 218 -9.10 19.29 2.30
N SER A 219 -8.11 18.45 2.01
CA SER A 219 -6.69 18.67 2.27
C SER A 219 -5.84 18.08 1.15
N THR A 220 -4.57 18.50 1.06
CA THR A 220 -3.68 18.03 0.00
C THR A 220 -3.26 16.59 0.27
N VAL A 221 -3.39 15.73 -0.73
CA VAL A 221 -2.93 14.34 -0.71
C VAL A 221 -1.82 14.15 -1.73
N ILE A 222 -0.70 13.58 -1.30
CA ILE A 222 0.48 13.39 -2.14
C ILE A 222 0.86 11.90 -2.17
N PHE A 223 1.32 11.41 -3.31
CA PHE A 223 1.89 10.07 -3.44
C PHE A 223 3.35 10.03 -2.98
N ALA A 224 3.72 9.01 -2.21
CA ALA A 224 5.11 8.68 -1.90
C ALA A 224 5.38 7.17 -1.94
N GLU A 225 6.57 6.78 -2.39
CA GLU A 225 6.99 5.36 -2.42
C GLU A 225 7.20 4.78 -1.01
N SER A 226 7.56 5.63 -0.04
CA SER A 226 7.80 5.25 1.36
C SER A 226 6.98 6.12 2.31
N PRO A 227 6.55 5.60 3.47
CA PRO A 227 5.79 6.37 4.44
C PRO A 227 6.71 7.36 5.16
N ILE A 228 6.24 8.58 5.39
CA ILE A 228 6.98 9.57 6.22
C ILE A 228 6.62 9.37 7.69
N ASN A 229 5.33 9.22 7.99
CA ASN A 229 4.80 9.00 9.34
C ASN A 229 3.62 8.00 9.28
N PRO A 230 3.65 6.88 10.02
CA PRO A 230 2.60 5.86 9.95
C PRO A 230 1.20 6.39 10.21
N SER A 231 1.04 7.36 11.12
CA SER A 231 -0.30 7.87 11.48
C SER A 231 -0.93 8.71 10.38
N SER A 232 -0.13 9.36 9.53
CA SER A 232 -0.59 10.23 8.43
C SER A 232 -0.31 9.65 7.04
N SER A 233 -0.08 8.34 6.95
CA SER A 233 0.18 7.64 5.70
C SER A 233 -0.86 6.55 5.48
N PHE A 234 -1.57 6.60 4.36
CA PHE A 234 -2.52 5.56 3.98
C PHE A 234 -1.92 4.70 2.87
N PRO A 235 -1.82 3.36 3.02
CA PRO A 235 -1.13 2.52 2.06
C PRO A 235 -1.92 2.36 0.76
N ILE A 236 -1.21 2.36 -0.37
CA ILE A 236 -1.76 2.10 -1.70
C ILE A 236 -1.48 0.65 -2.05
N ILE A 237 -2.49 -0.20 -1.98
CA ILE A 237 -2.35 -1.65 -2.11
C ILE A 237 -3.29 -2.17 -3.19
N ASN A 238 -2.82 -3.13 -4.00
CA ASN A 238 -3.65 -3.95 -4.87
C ASN A 238 -3.23 -5.41 -4.76
N SER A 239 -4.18 -6.33 -4.53
CA SER A 239 -3.94 -7.77 -4.53
C SER A 239 -2.74 -8.22 -3.67
N ASN A 240 -2.54 -7.54 -2.53
CA ASN A 240 -1.45 -7.75 -1.57
C ASN A 240 -0.05 -7.18 -1.97
N GLU A 241 0.03 -6.41 -3.05
CA GLU A 241 1.21 -5.66 -3.46
C GLU A 241 1.09 -4.18 -3.03
N LEU A 242 2.14 -3.64 -2.41
CA LEU A 242 2.21 -2.26 -1.94
C LEU A 242 2.88 -1.37 -3.00
N PHE A 243 2.17 -0.36 -3.48
CA PHE A 243 2.63 0.58 -4.50
C PHE A 243 3.17 1.89 -3.91
N GLY A 244 2.95 2.13 -2.61
CA GLY A 244 3.36 3.33 -1.90
C GLY A 244 2.29 3.79 -0.92
N TYR A 245 2.26 5.08 -0.62
CA TYR A 245 1.38 5.68 0.38
C TYR A 245 0.80 7.01 -0.12
N PHE A 246 -0.46 7.27 0.25
CA PHE A 246 -1.00 8.61 0.32
C PHE A 246 -0.50 9.27 1.60
N LEU A 247 0.18 10.40 1.45
CA LEU A 247 0.57 11.27 2.55
C LEU A 247 -0.56 12.27 2.79
N LEU A 248 -1.02 12.33 4.04
CA LEU A 248 -2.17 13.11 4.46
C LEU A 248 -1.78 14.24 5.42
N ASP A 249 -2.55 15.31 5.42
CA ASP A 249 -2.44 16.41 6.38
C ASP A 249 -3.16 16.07 7.71
N GLY A 250 -2.62 15.09 8.43
CA GLY A 250 -3.13 14.64 9.73
C GLY A 250 -3.36 13.14 9.85
N PRO A 251 -3.71 12.66 11.06
CA PRO A 251 -3.83 11.23 11.32
C PRO A 251 -5.09 10.60 10.69
N VAL A 252 -4.97 9.40 10.13
CA VAL A 252 -6.06 8.64 9.46
C VAL A 252 -7.25 8.43 10.40
N GLU A 253 -7.02 8.30 11.70
CA GLU A 253 -8.06 8.07 12.71
C GLU A 253 -9.08 9.21 12.79
N ARG A 254 -8.70 10.44 12.44
CA ARG A 254 -9.59 11.61 12.45
C ARG A 254 -10.53 11.67 11.24
N LEU A 255 -10.30 10.85 10.22
CA LEU A 255 -11.12 10.83 9.02
C LEU A 255 -12.48 10.19 9.27
N THR A 256 -13.51 10.70 8.60
CA THR A 256 -14.84 10.11 8.59
C THR A 256 -14.83 8.75 7.86
N ASN A 257 -15.84 7.91 8.10
CA ASN A 257 -15.97 6.62 7.40
C ASN A 257 -16.01 6.79 5.87
N ILE A 258 -16.63 7.88 5.39
CA ILE A 258 -16.72 8.20 3.96
C ILE A 258 -15.35 8.60 3.40
N GLN A 259 -14.56 9.38 4.14
CA GLN A 259 -13.20 9.76 3.72
C GLN A 259 -12.26 8.54 3.71
N LYS A 260 -12.38 7.64 4.68
CA LYS A 260 -11.64 6.36 4.69
C LYS A 260 -12.01 5.50 3.49
N ALA A 261 -13.31 5.33 3.21
CA ALA A 261 -13.77 4.63 2.01
C ALA A 261 -13.27 5.29 0.71
N ALA A 262 -13.22 6.62 0.67
CA ALA A 262 -12.65 7.34 -0.47
C ALA A 262 -11.16 7.05 -0.67
N LEU A 263 -10.37 6.96 0.41
CA LEU A 263 -8.96 6.57 0.33
C LEU A 263 -8.79 5.14 -0.18
N GLU A 264 -9.63 4.20 0.26
CA GLU A 264 -9.61 2.81 -0.23
C GLU A 264 -9.90 2.73 -1.74
N HIS A 265 -10.93 3.44 -2.22
CA HIS A 265 -11.26 3.49 -3.64
C HIS A 265 -10.18 4.22 -4.45
N ALA A 266 -9.63 5.32 -3.93
CA ALA A 266 -8.52 6.05 -4.55
C ALA A 266 -7.25 5.19 -4.63
N SER A 267 -6.96 4.40 -3.58
CA SER A 267 -5.82 3.46 -3.53
C SER A 267 -5.95 2.41 -4.61
N THR A 268 -7.14 1.81 -4.72
CA THR A 268 -7.44 0.81 -5.75
C THR A 268 -7.30 1.43 -7.15
N ALA A 269 -7.81 2.64 -7.34
CA ALA A 269 -7.68 3.33 -8.62
C ALA A 269 -6.22 3.66 -8.96
N LEU A 270 -5.48 4.24 -8.03
CA LEU A 270 -4.10 4.66 -8.28
C LEU A 270 -3.18 3.46 -8.54
N SER A 271 -3.34 2.37 -7.80
CA SER A 271 -2.60 1.13 -8.05
C SER A 271 -2.91 0.54 -9.43
N LEU A 272 -4.18 0.50 -9.85
CA LEU A 272 -4.54 0.07 -11.21
C LEU A 272 -3.97 0.99 -12.29
N GLU A 273 -3.94 2.30 -12.06
CA GLU A 273 -3.32 3.27 -12.96
C GLU A 273 -1.81 3.03 -13.08
N PHE A 274 -1.11 2.72 -11.98
CA PHE A 274 0.31 2.34 -12.03
C PHE A 274 0.55 1.03 -12.79
N VAL A 275 -0.28 0.00 -12.57
CA VAL A 275 -0.21 -1.25 -13.33
C VAL A 275 -0.40 -1.00 -14.83
N ARG A 276 -1.37 -0.15 -15.19
CA ARG A 276 -1.64 0.24 -16.58
C ARG A 276 -0.45 0.99 -17.19
N GLN A 277 0.11 1.97 -16.48
CA GLN A 277 1.27 2.74 -16.92
C GLN A 277 2.49 1.83 -17.13
N ASN A 278 2.77 0.95 -16.17
CA ASN A 278 3.86 -0.02 -16.31
C ASN A 278 3.64 -0.99 -17.49
N THR A 279 2.41 -1.45 -17.69
CA THR A 279 2.09 -2.31 -18.84
C THR A 279 2.34 -1.60 -20.16
N LEU A 280 2.01 -0.31 -20.27
CA LEU A 280 2.30 0.50 -21.45
C LEU A 280 3.81 0.72 -21.62
N PHE A 281 4.52 0.98 -20.52
CA PHE A 281 5.96 1.16 -20.51
C PHE A 281 6.70 -0.11 -20.97
N GLU A 282 6.36 -1.29 -20.43
CA GLU A 282 6.95 -2.56 -20.84
C GLU A 282 6.67 -2.87 -22.32
N LYS A 283 5.46 -2.58 -22.81
CA LYS A 283 5.15 -2.69 -24.25
C LYS A 283 6.03 -1.77 -25.09
N GLU A 284 6.25 -0.53 -24.65
CA GLU A 284 7.17 0.39 -25.32
C GLU A 284 8.61 -0.15 -25.34
N MET A 285 9.09 -0.68 -24.22
CA MET A 285 10.43 -1.30 -24.13
C MET A 285 10.56 -2.48 -25.08
N HIS A 286 9.58 -3.37 -25.15
CA HIS A 286 9.58 -4.49 -26.09
C HIS A 286 9.56 -4.05 -27.56
N LEU A 287 8.77 -3.04 -27.91
CA LEU A 287 8.76 -2.51 -29.28
C LEU A 287 10.12 -1.89 -29.68
N ARG A 288 10.85 -1.31 -28.72
CA ARG A 288 12.19 -0.78 -28.94
C ARG A 288 13.23 -1.89 -29.07
N GLU A 289 13.12 -2.94 -28.25
CA GLU A 289 13.94 -4.16 -28.36
C GLU A 289 13.77 -4.83 -29.73
N GLU A 290 12.53 -4.99 -30.19
CA GLU A 290 12.21 -5.54 -31.51
C GLU A 290 12.81 -4.67 -32.63
N ALA A 291 12.63 -3.35 -32.55
CA ALA A 291 13.22 -2.42 -33.52
C ALA A 291 14.77 -2.48 -33.54
N PHE A 292 15.40 -2.66 -32.38
CA PHE A 292 16.85 -2.83 -32.28
C PHE A 292 17.31 -4.14 -32.92
N HIS A 293 16.59 -5.24 -32.68
CA HIS A 293 16.91 -6.54 -33.29
C HIS A 293 16.66 -6.58 -34.80
N ASP A 294 15.63 -5.90 -35.29
CA ASP A 294 15.37 -5.73 -36.73
C ASP A 294 16.52 -4.99 -37.43
N LEU A 295 17.11 -3.98 -36.77
CA LEU A 295 18.28 -3.26 -37.28
C LEU A 295 19.53 -4.15 -37.30
N ILE A 296 19.78 -4.94 -36.25
CA ILE A 296 20.93 -5.86 -36.17
C ILE A 296 20.88 -6.96 -37.24
N ASN A 297 19.71 -7.55 -37.46
CA ASN A 297 19.59 -8.72 -38.33
C ASN A 297 19.66 -8.38 -39.83
N GLY A 298 19.96 -7.12 -40.19
CA GLY A 298 20.16 -6.73 -41.58
C GLY A 298 18.90 -6.80 -42.42
N GLY A 299 17.71 -6.75 -41.80
CA GLY A 299 16.49 -6.43 -42.54
C GLY A 299 16.73 -5.15 -43.34
N ARG A 300 16.21 -5.04 -44.58
CA ARG A 300 16.29 -3.79 -45.36
C ARG A 300 15.98 -2.65 -44.40
N LEU A 301 16.99 -1.80 -44.13
CA LEU A 301 16.94 -0.67 -43.21
C LEU A 301 15.52 -0.10 -43.22
N ASN A 302 14.75 -0.48 -42.21
CA ASN A 302 13.30 -0.32 -42.31
C ASN A 302 13.05 1.18 -42.23
N ALA A 303 12.67 1.80 -43.35
CA ALA A 303 12.55 3.25 -43.46
C ALA A 303 11.69 3.83 -42.33
N ARG A 304 10.69 3.08 -41.85
CA ARG A 304 9.85 3.46 -40.70
C ARG A 304 10.61 3.51 -39.38
N ILE A 305 11.51 2.56 -39.12
CA ILE A 305 12.33 2.53 -37.90
C ILE A 305 13.34 3.68 -37.95
N LEU A 306 14.01 3.86 -39.08
CA LEU A 306 14.95 4.96 -39.29
C LEU A 306 14.28 6.33 -39.11
N GLU A 307 13.12 6.54 -39.72
CA GLU A 307 12.36 7.78 -39.57
C GLU A 307 11.91 8.00 -38.12
N LYS A 308 11.35 6.97 -37.46
CA LYS A 308 10.90 7.03 -36.08
C LYS A 308 12.01 7.44 -35.11
N PHE A 309 13.23 6.92 -35.30
CA PHE A 309 14.38 7.21 -34.45
C PHE A 309 15.30 8.30 -34.99
N ARG A 310 14.94 8.97 -36.09
CA ARG A 310 15.72 10.04 -36.74
C ARG A 310 17.13 9.60 -37.16
N MET A 311 17.23 8.38 -37.68
CA MET A 311 18.47 7.78 -38.18
C MET A 311 18.48 7.77 -39.71
N ASN A 312 19.67 7.71 -40.32
CA ASN A 312 19.84 7.50 -41.75
C ASN A 312 21.07 6.62 -42.02
N GLU A 313 21.31 6.24 -43.27
CA GLU A 313 22.42 5.35 -43.66
C GLU A 313 23.82 5.91 -43.31
N LYS A 314 23.95 7.23 -43.18
CA LYS A 314 25.20 7.91 -42.81
C LYS A 314 25.31 8.13 -41.30
N SER A 315 24.31 7.72 -40.52
CA SER A 315 24.35 7.84 -39.07
C SER A 315 25.50 7.02 -38.50
N SER A 316 26.24 7.66 -37.60
CA SER A 316 27.26 7.04 -36.78
C SER A 316 26.60 6.53 -35.50
N ILE A 317 26.93 5.32 -35.07
CA ILE A 317 26.29 4.66 -33.93
C ILE A 317 27.30 4.05 -32.97
N ALA A 318 26.97 4.00 -31.68
CA ALA A 318 27.71 3.25 -30.68
C ALA A 318 26.73 2.53 -29.74
N CYS A 319 26.98 1.28 -29.39
CA CYS A 319 26.18 0.56 -28.40
C CYS A 319 26.77 0.75 -27.00
N MET A 320 25.92 1.02 -26.03
CA MET A 320 26.25 1.08 -24.62
C MET A 320 25.42 0.04 -23.87
N MET A 321 26.06 -0.72 -22.98
CA MET A 321 25.39 -1.63 -22.06
C MET A 321 25.66 -1.21 -20.64
N VAL A 322 24.60 -1.18 -19.82
CA VAL A 322 24.66 -0.86 -18.39
C VAL A 322 24.11 -2.03 -17.60
N ASP A 323 24.82 -2.43 -16.55
CA ASP A 323 24.45 -3.50 -15.63
C ASP A 323 25.02 -3.21 -14.23
N CYS A 324 24.76 -4.05 -13.24
CA CYS A 324 25.36 -4.00 -11.90
C CYS A 324 26.45 -5.08 -11.74
N LYS A 325 27.50 -4.81 -10.94
CA LYS A 325 28.45 -5.87 -10.52
C LYS A 325 27.76 -6.97 -9.72
N SER A 326 26.85 -6.56 -8.83
CA SER A 326 26.05 -7.45 -8.00
C SER A 326 24.65 -6.87 -7.79
N GLY A 327 23.64 -7.74 -7.76
CA GLY A 327 22.24 -7.36 -7.67
C GLY A 327 21.65 -6.93 -9.02
N PHE A 328 20.63 -6.07 -8.96
CA PHE A 328 19.89 -5.58 -10.12
C PHE A 328 19.99 -4.04 -10.22
N LEU A 329 19.75 -3.50 -11.42
CA LEU A 329 19.72 -2.05 -11.65
C LEU A 329 18.51 -1.35 -10.98
N TRP A 330 17.43 -2.09 -10.80
CA TRP A 330 16.19 -1.66 -10.16
C TRP A 330 15.64 -2.81 -9.30
N ASP A 331 14.80 -2.47 -8.32
CA ASP A 331 14.06 -3.40 -7.49
C ASP A 331 12.88 -3.99 -8.27
N ALA A 332 12.81 -5.32 -8.33
CA ALA A 332 11.71 -6.02 -8.99
C ALA A 332 10.37 -5.84 -8.26
N ALA A 333 10.39 -5.48 -6.97
CA ALA A 333 9.19 -5.21 -6.18
C ALA A 333 8.61 -3.80 -6.42
N SER A 334 9.36 -2.89 -7.08
CA SER A 334 8.89 -1.53 -7.35
C SER A 334 8.60 -1.34 -8.83
N ILE A 335 7.30 -1.35 -9.16
CA ILE A 335 6.78 -1.12 -10.51
C ILE A 335 7.20 0.24 -11.08
N LEU A 336 7.34 1.28 -10.25
CA LEU A 336 7.63 2.64 -10.69
C LEU A 336 9.12 2.94 -10.87
N GLN A 337 9.98 2.22 -10.14
CA GLN A 337 11.41 2.55 -10.09
C GLN A 337 12.09 2.31 -11.44
N LYS A 338 11.72 1.23 -12.14
CA LYS A 338 12.29 0.86 -13.45
C LYS A 338 12.09 1.96 -14.49
N GLU A 339 10.85 2.41 -14.70
CA GLU A 339 10.54 3.46 -15.69
C GLU A 339 11.29 4.77 -15.38
N LYS A 340 11.24 5.21 -14.12
CA LYS A 340 11.90 6.45 -13.67
C LYS A 340 13.41 6.41 -13.91
N LEU A 341 14.04 5.27 -13.66
CA LEU A 341 15.46 5.07 -13.89
C LEU A 341 15.79 5.15 -15.38
N ILE A 342 15.05 4.42 -16.22
CA ILE A 342 15.27 4.39 -17.67
C ILE A 342 15.11 5.78 -18.27
N ARG A 343 14.03 6.50 -17.94
CA ARG A 343 13.82 7.88 -18.39
C ARG A 343 14.95 8.82 -17.94
N SER A 344 15.45 8.65 -16.72
CA SER A 344 16.59 9.45 -16.23
C SER A 344 17.88 9.14 -16.99
N ILE A 345 18.13 7.88 -17.34
CA ILE A 345 19.31 7.49 -18.12
C ILE A 345 19.20 8.00 -19.56
N GLU A 346 18.02 7.91 -20.18
CA GLU A 346 17.76 8.50 -21.50
C GLU A 346 18.04 10.00 -21.51
N GLN A 347 17.55 10.74 -20.50
CA GLN A 347 17.82 12.18 -20.39
C GLN A 347 19.31 12.51 -20.26
N ILE A 348 20.10 11.64 -19.62
CA ILE A 348 21.55 11.79 -19.55
C ILE A 348 22.16 11.52 -20.92
N ILE A 349 21.82 10.39 -21.54
CA ILE A 349 22.32 9.96 -22.86
C ILE A 349 22.07 11.04 -23.93
N MET A 350 20.88 11.63 -23.95
CA MET A 350 20.49 12.67 -24.92
C MET A 350 21.32 13.97 -24.82
N LYS A 351 22.15 14.15 -23.78
CA LYS A 351 23.14 15.24 -23.71
C LYS A 351 24.41 14.96 -24.53
N TYR A 352 24.66 13.70 -24.86
CA TYR A 352 25.87 13.21 -25.53
C TYR A 352 25.63 12.75 -26.97
N CYS A 353 24.40 12.48 -27.38
CA CYS A 353 24.04 12.05 -28.74
C CYS A 353 22.83 12.82 -29.28
N GLU A 354 22.55 12.74 -30.58
CA GLU A 354 21.39 13.38 -31.19
C GLU A 354 20.07 12.67 -30.88
N THR A 355 20.11 11.35 -30.85
CA THR A 355 18.98 10.46 -30.61
C THR A 355 19.49 9.12 -30.07
N SER A 356 18.62 8.33 -29.47
CA SER A 356 18.99 7.02 -28.93
C SER A 356 17.83 6.03 -28.96
N ILE A 357 18.16 4.74 -28.97
CA ILE A 357 17.21 3.65 -28.74
C ILE A 357 17.60 2.99 -27.42
N VAL A 358 16.79 3.16 -26.38
CA VAL A 358 17.04 2.56 -25.06
C VAL A 358 15.96 1.55 -24.75
N PHE A 359 16.38 0.34 -24.34
CA PHE A 359 15.50 -0.74 -23.91
C PHE A 359 16.18 -1.58 -22.83
N THR A 360 15.43 -2.53 -22.24
CA THR A 360 15.95 -3.44 -21.22
C THR A 360 15.92 -4.88 -21.67
N LYS A 361 17.00 -5.62 -21.39
CA LYS A 361 17.08 -7.06 -21.65
C LYS A 361 17.81 -7.75 -20.50
N SER A 362 17.24 -8.81 -19.93
CA SER A 362 17.86 -9.57 -18.83
C SER A 362 18.36 -8.71 -17.66
N ASN A 363 17.57 -7.72 -17.23
CA ASN A 363 17.92 -6.72 -16.19
C ASN A 363 19.11 -5.80 -16.51
N GLN A 364 19.51 -5.71 -17.77
CA GLN A 364 20.49 -4.76 -18.29
C GLN A 364 19.78 -3.67 -19.08
N ILE A 365 20.39 -2.49 -19.15
CA ILE A 365 19.97 -1.42 -20.06
C ILE A 365 20.89 -1.46 -21.27
N ILE A 366 20.28 -1.54 -22.45
CA ILE A 366 20.98 -1.48 -23.73
C ILE A 366 20.55 -0.18 -24.40
N ALA A 367 21.54 0.61 -24.82
CA ALA A 367 21.33 1.88 -25.48
C ALA A 367 22.11 1.95 -26.79
N LEU A 368 21.42 2.15 -27.90
CA LEU A 368 22.02 2.55 -29.16
C LEU A 368 22.12 4.07 -29.19
N LEU A 369 23.34 4.59 -29.16
CA LEU A 369 23.66 6.00 -29.24
C LEU A 369 23.84 6.37 -30.70
N VAL A 370 23.18 7.43 -31.17
CA VAL A 370 23.21 7.84 -32.59
C VAL A 370 23.73 9.26 -32.72
N ASN A 371 24.71 9.43 -33.61
CA ASN A 371 25.41 10.68 -33.91
C ASN A 371 25.92 11.36 -32.64
N GLY A 372 27.11 10.95 -32.18
CA GLY A 372 27.75 11.53 -31.01
C GLY A 372 27.95 13.03 -31.14
N ARG A 373 27.48 13.79 -30.15
CA ARG A 373 27.72 15.24 -30.02
C ARG A 373 28.97 15.55 -29.20
N LYS A 374 29.31 14.62 -28.30
CA LYS A 374 30.42 14.69 -27.37
C LYS A 374 31.11 13.34 -27.34
N ARG A 375 32.35 13.33 -26.87
CA ARG A 375 33.06 12.08 -26.59
C ARG A 375 32.33 11.34 -25.48
N TYR A 376 32.12 10.04 -25.68
CA TYR A 376 31.65 9.15 -24.63
C TYR A 376 32.83 8.79 -23.73
N ASP A 377 33.02 9.60 -22.68
CA ASP A 377 34.13 9.46 -21.73
C ASP A 377 33.62 9.15 -20.32
N GLN A 378 34.53 9.14 -19.34
CA GLN A 378 34.21 8.88 -17.94
C GLN A 378 33.10 9.81 -17.39
N SER A 379 32.93 11.03 -17.93
CA SER A 379 31.88 11.95 -17.47
C SER A 379 30.46 11.41 -17.74
N LEU A 380 30.24 10.71 -18.87
CA LEU A 380 28.97 10.05 -19.15
C LEU A 380 28.70 8.94 -18.11
N ALA A 381 29.74 8.16 -17.80
CA ALA A 381 29.63 7.10 -16.81
C ALA A 381 29.32 7.65 -15.42
N ASP A 382 30.01 8.71 -15.00
CA ASP A 382 29.80 9.37 -13.72
C ASP A 382 28.37 9.92 -13.61
N ASP A 383 27.83 10.52 -14.69
CA ASP A 383 26.44 11.00 -14.72
C ASP A 383 25.42 9.86 -14.52
N ILE A 384 25.64 8.70 -15.14
CA ILE A 384 24.80 7.50 -14.97
C ILE A 384 24.98 6.91 -13.56
N GLN A 385 26.21 6.85 -13.05
CA GLN A 385 26.53 6.31 -11.73
C GLN A 385 25.98 7.15 -10.58
N ARG A 386 25.76 8.47 -10.78
CA ARG A 386 25.00 9.30 -9.83
C ARG A 386 23.55 8.86 -9.67
N LYS A 387 22.97 8.19 -10.68
CA LYS A 387 21.62 7.60 -10.61
C LYS A 387 21.63 6.18 -10.09
N VAL A 388 22.66 5.41 -10.46
CA VAL A 388 22.83 4.02 -10.03
C VAL A 388 24.28 3.82 -9.60
N SER A 389 24.54 3.91 -8.30
CA SER A 389 25.90 3.89 -7.74
C SER A 389 26.69 2.62 -8.05
N ARG A 390 26.00 1.52 -8.36
CA ARG A 390 26.59 0.21 -8.68
C ARG A 390 26.67 -0.08 -10.18
N ALA A 391 26.34 0.90 -11.03
CA ALA A 391 26.35 0.71 -12.47
C ALA A 391 27.76 0.48 -13.01
N VAL A 392 27.85 -0.57 -13.82
CA VAL A 392 28.98 -0.92 -14.67
C VAL A 392 28.54 -0.70 -16.10
N ILE A 393 29.40 -0.07 -16.88
CA ILE A 393 29.06 0.37 -18.23
C ILE A 393 30.14 -0.14 -19.19
N GLY A 394 29.70 -0.87 -20.22
CA GLY A 394 30.52 -1.24 -21.37
C GLY A 394 30.07 -0.47 -22.59
N LEU A 395 31.02 0.11 -23.33
CA LEU A 395 30.74 0.90 -24.53
C LEU A 395 31.48 0.31 -25.74
N GLY A 396 30.75 0.01 -26.80
CA GLY A 396 31.32 -0.38 -28.09
C GLY A 396 31.91 0.80 -28.85
N ARG A 397 32.66 0.53 -29.93
CA ARG A 397 33.18 1.58 -30.79
C ARG A 397 32.07 2.30 -31.54
N GLU A 398 32.36 3.53 -31.91
CA GLU A 398 31.53 4.29 -32.82
C GLU A 398 31.77 3.79 -34.26
N VAL A 399 30.70 3.33 -34.91
CA VAL A 399 30.72 2.62 -36.20
C VAL A 399 29.58 3.10 -37.11
N ALA A 400 29.60 2.70 -38.38
CA ALA A 400 28.47 2.94 -39.28
C ALA A 400 27.28 2.06 -38.90
N LEU A 401 26.08 2.47 -39.32
CA LEU A 401 24.85 1.70 -39.05
C LEU A 401 24.88 0.26 -39.57
N THR A 402 25.65 -0.01 -40.63
CA THR A 402 25.85 -1.36 -41.19
C THR A 402 26.61 -2.30 -40.24
N ASP A 403 27.43 -1.74 -39.36
CA ASP A 403 28.33 -2.48 -38.47
C ASP A 403 27.75 -2.52 -37.04
N MET A 404 26.43 -2.36 -36.92
CA MET A 404 25.71 -2.33 -35.64
C MET A 404 25.96 -3.58 -34.79
N THR A 405 26.07 -4.74 -35.44
CA THR A 405 26.38 -6.01 -34.77
C THR A 405 27.72 -5.96 -34.05
N ASP A 406 28.73 -5.31 -34.63
CA ASP A 406 30.07 -5.23 -34.06
C ASP A 406 30.04 -4.37 -32.79
N THR A 407 29.49 -3.15 -32.86
CA THR A 407 29.41 -2.28 -31.67
C THR A 407 28.58 -2.89 -30.54
N TYR A 408 27.54 -3.68 -30.87
CA TYR A 408 26.76 -4.43 -29.88
C TYR A 408 27.59 -5.51 -29.17
N GLN A 409 28.34 -6.33 -29.92
CA GLN A 409 29.22 -7.35 -29.34
C GLN A 409 30.33 -6.73 -28.50
N GLU A 410 30.94 -5.67 -29.02
CA GLU A 410 31.99 -4.92 -28.34
C GLU A 410 31.53 -4.33 -27.00
N ALA A 411 30.32 -3.79 -26.94
CA ALA A 411 29.74 -3.28 -25.71
C ALA A 411 29.52 -4.40 -24.67
N ALA A 412 29.10 -5.59 -25.13
CA ALA A 412 28.93 -6.76 -24.28
C ALA A 412 30.27 -7.27 -23.72
N GLU A 413 31.31 -7.34 -24.55
CA GLU A 413 32.66 -7.72 -24.15
C GLU A 413 33.26 -6.72 -23.16
N ALA A 414 33.12 -5.42 -23.45
CA ALA A 414 33.52 -4.34 -22.56
C ALA A 414 32.81 -4.43 -21.19
N LEU A 415 31.49 -4.65 -21.19
CA LEU A 415 30.73 -4.80 -19.95
C LEU A 415 31.18 -6.03 -19.16
N SER A 416 31.35 -7.18 -19.83
CA SER A 416 31.81 -8.43 -19.21
C SER A 416 33.18 -8.24 -18.56
N PHE A 417 34.11 -7.58 -19.26
CA PHE A 417 35.41 -7.23 -18.71
C PHE A 417 35.27 -6.37 -17.45
N ALA A 418 34.51 -5.27 -17.51
CA ALA A 418 34.37 -4.36 -16.37
C ALA A 418 33.68 -5.01 -15.16
N LYS A 419 32.74 -5.94 -15.36
CA LYS A 419 32.09 -6.68 -14.26
C LYS A 419 33.08 -7.58 -13.51
N ASN A 420 34.06 -8.15 -14.21
CA ASN A 420 35.02 -9.09 -13.63
C ASN A 420 36.23 -8.42 -12.96
N HIS A 421 36.41 -7.11 -13.07
CA HIS A 421 37.57 -6.40 -12.49
C HIS A 421 37.13 -5.45 -11.36
N GLN A 422 37.76 -5.50 -10.19
CA GLN A 422 37.27 -4.79 -8.98
C GLN A 422 37.16 -3.26 -9.14
N HIS A 423 38.11 -2.62 -9.83
CA HIS A 423 38.21 -1.15 -9.88
C HIS A 423 37.67 -0.51 -11.18
N LYS A 424 37.14 -1.31 -12.11
CA LYS A 424 36.57 -0.79 -13.36
C LYS A 424 35.05 -0.74 -13.26
N THR A 425 34.47 0.43 -13.51
CA THR A 425 33.00 0.64 -13.56
C THR A 425 32.55 1.23 -14.90
N TYR A 426 33.50 1.67 -15.71
CA TYR A 426 33.31 2.10 -17.09
C TYR A 426 34.50 1.60 -17.91
N ILE A 427 34.24 1.09 -19.09
CA ILE A 427 35.28 0.81 -20.08
C ILE A 427 34.72 0.92 -21.49
N THR A 428 35.51 1.53 -22.36
CA THR A 428 35.25 1.51 -23.80
C THR A 428 35.99 0.34 -24.42
N TYR A 429 35.38 -0.29 -25.42
CA TYR A 429 36.01 -1.39 -26.13
C TYR A 429 37.39 -1.00 -26.67
N SER A 430 37.52 0.25 -27.15
CA SER A 430 38.77 0.87 -27.62
C SER A 430 39.93 0.83 -26.61
N GLU A 431 39.65 0.82 -25.30
CA GLU A 431 40.65 0.77 -24.23
C GLU A 431 41.15 -0.66 -23.92
N LEU A 432 40.40 -1.69 -24.32
CA LEU A 432 40.85 -3.08 -24.20
C LEU A 432 42.02 -3.33 -25.16
N GLY A 433 43.12 -3.89 -24.68
CA GLY A 433 44.28 -4.29 -25.45
C GLY A 433 44.19 -5.78 -25.81
N ALA A 434 45.16 -6.57 -25.32
CA ALA A 434 45.18 -8.02 -25.54
C ALA A 434 44.05 -8.75 -24.78
N GLU A 435 43.40 -8.08 -23.83
CA GLU A 435 42.21 -8.52 -23.10
C GLU A 435 41.09 -9.00 -24.03
N ARG A 436 40.91 -8.35 -25.18
CA ARG A 436 39.92 -8.72 -26.20
C ARG A 436 40.10 -10.16 -26.69
N LEU A 437 41.36 -10.60 -26.82
CA LEU A 437 41.67 -11.94 -27.30
C LEU A 437 41.32 -13.00 -26.25
N TRP A 438 41.50 -12.69 -24.97
CA TRP A 438 41.25 -13.63 -23.88
C TRP A 438 39.77 -13.76 -23.55
N LEU A 439 38.97 -12.68 -23.66
CA LEU A 439 37.52 -12.69 -23.40
C LEU A 439 36.78 -13.74 -24.23
N ASN A 440 37.20 -13.93 -25.48
CA ASN A 440 36.59 -14.88 -26.41
C ASN A 440 37.30 -16.24 -26.47
N THR A 441 38.31 -16.46 -25.63
CA THR A 441 39.06 -17.73 -25.55
C THR A 441 38.53 -18.59 -24.40
N ASP A 442 38.46 -19.92 -24.61
CA ASP A 442 38.07 -20.85 -23.55
C ASP A 442 38.97 -20.70 -22.31
N ARG A 443 38.35 -20.46 -21.15
CA ARG A 443 39.05 -20.33 -19.87
C ARG A 443 39.88 -21.57 -19.54
N SER A 444 39.48 -22.77 -19.98
CA SER A 444 40.27 -23.99 -19.78
C SER A 444 41.59 -23.95 -20.56
N LEU A 445 41.56 -23.39 -21.78
CA LEU A 445 42.73 -23.22 -22.62
C LEU A 445 43.67 -22.16 -22.03
N LEU A 446 43.14 -21.03 -21.57
CA LEU A 446 43.93 -19.99 -20.90
C LEU A 446 44.61 -20.53 -19.64
N ASN A 447 43.89 -21.26 -18.79
CA ASN A 447 44.46 -21.90 -17.60
C ASN A 447 45.55 -22.91 -17.95
N LYS A 448 45.37 -23.74 -18.99
CA LYS A 448 46.40 -24.66 -19.47
C LYS A 448 47.63 -23.91 -19.95
N PHE A 449 47.46 -22.86 -20.74
CA PHE A 449 48.57 -22.03 -21.21
C PHE A 449 49.37 -21.43 -20.03
N VAL A 450 48.69 -20.87 -19.03
CA VAL A 450 49.33 -20.34 -17.82
C VAL A 450 50.06 -21.44 -17.06
N SER A 451 49.40 -22.59 -16.85
CA SER A 451 50.00 -23.74 -16.16
C SER A 451 51.23 -24.28 -16.90
N ASP A 452 51.18 -24.36 -18.22
CA ASP A 452 52.25 -24.88 -19.06
C ASP A 452 53.46 -23.92 -19.12
N LYS A 453 53.23 -22.61 -19.02
CA LYS A 453 54.28 -21.58 -19.18
C LYS A 453 54.85 -21.05 -17.88
N ILE A 454 54.02 -20.86 -16.86
CA ILE A 454 54.47 -20.30 -15.56
C ILE A 454 54.01 -21.13 -14.36
N GLY A 455 53.38 -22.29 -14.57
CA GLY A 455 52.86 -23.13 -13.48
C GLY A 455 53.93 -23.67 -12.53
N SER A 456 55.17 -23.88 -12.99
CA SER A 456 56.30 -24.23 -12.10
C SER A 456 56.70 -23.04 -11.21
N LEU A 457 56.74 -21.82 -11.75
CA LEU A 457 56.96 -20.59 -10.97
C LEU A 457 55.87 -20.36 -9.91
N LEU A 458 54.60 -20.63 -10.24
CA LEU A 458 53.49 -20.49 -9.29
C LEU A 458 53.58 -21.46 -8.09
N LYS A 459 54.37 -22.54 -8.21
CA LYS A 459 54.64 -23.50 -7.11
C LYS A 459 55.85 -23.12 -6.27
N MET A 460 56.65 -22.14 -6.70
CA MET A 460 57.79 -21.64 -5.94
C MET A 460 57.34 -20.78 -4.74
N GLU A 461 58.30 -20.34 -3.92
CA GLU A 461 58.01 -19.40 -2.85
C GLU A 461 57.42 -18.08 -3.40
N PRO A 462 56.45 -17.44 -2.70
CA PRO A 462 55.75 -16.26 -3.19
C PRO A 462 56.65 -15.07 -3.59
N GLU A 463 57.87 -15.02 -3.06
CA GLU A 463 58.84 -13.98 -3.41
C GLU A 463 59.31 -14.03 -4.87
N TYR A 464 59.37 -15.21 -5.49
CA TYR A 464 59.79 -15.35 -6.90
C TYR A 464 58.71 -14.82 -7.85
N LEU A 465 57.44 -15.10 -7.55
CA LEU A 465 56.31 -14.54 -8.30
C LEU A 465 56.31 -13.01 -8.22
N LYS A 466 56.44 -12.45 -7.01
CA LYS A 466 56.55 -11.00 -6.80
C LYS A 466 57.75 -10.39 -7.53
N THR A 467 58.89 -11.07 -7.52
CA THR A 467 60.07 -10.65 -8.28
C THR A 467 59.80 -10.60 -9.77
N MET A 468 59.12 -11.60 -10.33
CA MET A 468 58.78 -11.61 -11.75
C MET A 468 57.78 -10.52 -12.12
N GLN A 469 56.74 -10.31 -11.30
CA GLN A 469 55.76 -9.23 -11.50
C GLN A 469 56.42 -7.85 -11.49
N ALA A 470 57.31 -7.58 -10.53
CA ALA A 470 58.06 -6.32 -10.46
C ALA A 470 59.03 -6.17 -11.66
N PHE A 471 59.64 -7.27 -12.11
CA PHE A 471 60.54 -7.24 -13.28
C PHE A 471 59.79 -6.95 -14.58
N LEU A 472 58.58 -7.49 -14.74
CA LEU A 472 57.68 -7.19 -15.85
C LEU A 472 57.21 -5.73 -15.82
N ALA A 473 56.78 -5.24 -14.66
CA ALA A 473 56.32 -3.85 -14.49
C ALA A 473 57.39 -2.81 -14.84
N ASN A 474 58.66 -3.14 -14.62
CA ASN A 474 59.81 -2.28 -14.94
C ASN A 474 60.44 -2.57 -16.31
N ASN A 475 59.74 -3.23 -17.23
CA ASN A 475 60.21 -3.51 -18.59
C ASN A 475 61.62 -4.13 -18.65
N GLN A 476 61.89 -5.16 -17.83
CA GLN A 476 63.19 -5.84 -17.69
C GLN A 476 64.32 -4.99 -17.05
N SER A 477 64.02 -3.84 -16.46
CA SER A 477 65.04 -2.99 -15.84
C SER A 477 65.48 -3.54 -14.48
N HIS A 478 66.60 -4.27 -14.46
CA HIS A 478 67.18 -4.79 -13.22
C HIS A 478 67.41 -3.72 -12.14
N LYS A 479 67.80 -2.50 -12.54
CA LYS A 479 68.03 -1.40 -11.59
C LYS A 479 66.72 -0.95 -10.94
N GLN A 480 65.71 -0.65 -11.74
CA GLN A 480 64.43 -0.15 -11.25
C GLN A 480 63.69 -1.22 -10.43
N THR A 481 63.74 -2.49 -10.87
CA THR A 481 63.16 -3.60 -10.11
C THR A 481 63.83 -3.81 -8.75
N ALA A 482 65.16 -3.71 -8.67
CA ALA A 482 65.87 -3.86 -7.40
C ALA A 482 65.53 -2.71 -6.42
N GLU A 483 65.42 -1.50 -6.95
CA GLU A 483 65.01 -0.29 -6.21
C GLU A 483 63.55 -0.41 -5.69
N GLU A 484 62.59 -0.80 -6.55
CA GLU A 484 61.18 -0.99 -6.18
C GLU A 484 60.99 -2.09 -5.14
N MET A 485 61.71 -3.21 -5.29
CA MET A 485 61.61 -4.33 -4.36
C MET A 485 62.41 -4.11 -3.06
N HIS A 486 63.17 -3.02 -2.95
CA HIS A 486 64.08 -2.74 -1.84
C HIS A 486 65.08 -3.89 -1.56
N ILE A 487 65.61 -4.51 -2.62
CA ILE A 487 66.61 -5.60 -2.52
C ILE A 487 67.91 -5.23 -3.23
N HIS A 488 69.01 -5.87 -2.82
CA HIS A 488 70.28 -5.67 -3.50
C HIS A 488 70.23 -6.22 -4.96
N PRO A 489 70.83 -5.55 -5.96
CA PRO A 489 70.82 -6.01 -7.36
C PRO A 489 71.30 -7.46 -7.56
N ASN A 490 72.29 -7.90 -6.77
CA ASN A 490 72.76 -9.29 -6.80
C ASN A 490 71.69 -10.31 -6.38
N THR A 491 70.87 -9.96 -5.38
CA THR A 491 69.77 -10.80 -4.92
C THR A 491 68.68 -10.90 -5.99
N LEU A 492 68.38 -9.78 -6.66
CA LEU A 492 67.45 -9.78 -7.80
C LEU A 492 67.99 -10.67 -8.93
N ALA A 493 69.25 -10.52 -9.32
CA ALA A 493 69.87 -11.31 -10.38
C ALA A 493 69.87 -12.81 -10.06
N TYR A 494 70.11 -13.19 -8.80
CA TYR A 494 70.00 -14.58 -8.35
C TYR A 494 68.57 -15.11 -8.48
N ARG A 495 67.56 -14.35 -8.03
CA ARG A 495 66.15 -14.74 -8.14
C ARG A 495 65.72 -14.90 -9.59
N LEU A 496 66.06 -13.96 -10.47
CA LEU A 496 65.74 -14.03 -11.90
C LEU A 496 66.39 -15.24 -12.57
N LYS A 497 67.68 -15.52 -12.30
CA LYS A 497 68.34 -16.74 -12.82
C LYS A 497 67.67 -18.03 -12.35
N LYS A 498 67.20 -18.07 -11.10
CA LYS A 498 66.48 -19.22 -10.57
C LYS A 498 65.12 -19.40 -11.27
N ILE A 499 64.42 -18.29 -11.56
CA ILE A 499 63.16 -18.30 -12.32
C ILE A 499 63.41 -18.78 -13.76
N GLU A 500 64.44 -18.26 -14.44
CA GLU A 500 64.83 -18.70 -15.79
C GLU A 500 65.11 -20.20 -15.85
N SER A 501 65.85 -20.73 -14.86
CA SER A 501 66.14 -22.16 -14.76
C SER A 501 64.89 -23.01 -14.52
N GLU A 502 63.96 -22.55 -13.69
CA GLU A 502 62.73 -23.29 -13.36
C GLU A 502 61.72 -23.27 -14.51
N LEU A 503 61.66 -22.17 -15.26
CA LEU A 503 60.79 -22.04 -16.43
C LEU A 503 61.41 -22.65 -17.70
N GLN A 504 62.72 -22.93 -17.69
CA GLN A 504 63.51 -23.32 -18.86
C GLN A 504 63.43 -22.27 -19.99
N LEU A 505 63.51 -20.99 -19.62
CA LEU A 505 63.40 -19.85 -20.53
C LEU A 505 64.61 -18.92 -20.38
N ASP A 506 64.94 -18.21 -21.45
CA ASP A 506 65.98 -17.18 -21.47
C ASP A 506 65.31 -15.80 -21.66
N PHE A 507 65.32 -14.95 -20.64
CA PHE A 507 64.64 -13.66 -20.70
C PHE A 507 65.31 -12.65 -21.64
N SER A 508 66.54 -12.91 -22.09
CA SER A 508 67.20 -12.13 -23.14
C SER A 508 66.68 -12.48 -24.54
N ARG A 509 66.08 -13.67 -24.70
CA ARG A 509 65.48 -14.10 -25.97
C ARG A 509 64.07 -13.54 -26.13
N LYS A 510 63.87 -12.78 -27.21
CA LYS A 510 62.59 -12.10 -27.51
C LYS A 510 61.37 -13.02 -27.47
N GLU A 511 61.46 -14.23 -28.03
CA GLU A 511 60.35 -15.19 -28.08
C GLU A 511 59.93 -15.70 -26.69
N ASP A 512 60.91 -15.99 -25.84
CA ASP A 512 60.67 -16.43 -24.47
C ASP A 512 60.11 -15.30 -23.64
N TRP A 513 60.67 -14.09 -23.78
CA TRP A 513 60.14 -12.92 -23.10
C TRP A 513 58.68 -12.65 -23.43
N ILE A 514 58.30 -12.66 -24.72
CA ILE A 514 56.90 -12.49 -25.14
C ILE A 514 56.03 -13.59 -24.52
N THR A 515 56.50 -14.84 -24.51
CA THR A 515 55.77 -15.97 -23.91
C THR A 515 55.50 -15.74 -22.43
N VAL A 516 56.49 -15.27 -21.67
CA VAL A 516 56.33 -14.98 -20.24
C VAL A 516 55.42 -13.79 -20.02
N VAL A 517 55.58 -12.70 -20.78
CA VAL A 517 54.71 -11.52 -20.70
C VAL A 517 53.25 -11.91 -20.95
N LEU A 518 52.98 -12.70 -21.99
CA LEU A 518 51.63 -13.18 -22.29
C LEU A 518 51.08 -14.09 -21.20
N ALA A 519 51.89 -15.02 -20.68
CA ALA A 519 51.47 -15.92 -19.61
C ALA A 519 51.10 -15.16 -18.33
N PHE A 520 51.85 -14.11 -17.98
CA PHE A 520 51.55 -13.24 -16.85
C PHE A 520 50.31 -12.36 -17.09
N GLN A 521 50.16 -11.77 -18.28
CA GLN A 521 48.96 -11.01 -18.62
C GLN A 521 47.69 -11.87 -18.55
N ILE A 522 47.75 -13.11 -19.06
CA ILE A 522 46.63 -14.07 -18.95
C ILE A 522 46.40 -14.48 -17.50
N PHE A 523 47.46 -14.70 -16.72
CA PHE A 523 47.35 -15.03 -15.30
C PHE A 523 46.66 -13.91 -14.51
N ASP A 524 47.03 -12.65 -14.73
CA ASP A 524 46.40 -11.50 -14.09
C ASP A 524 44.93 -11.35 -14.54
N PHE A 525 44.64 -11.54 -15.84
CA PHE A 525 43.26 -11.55 -16.36
C PHE A 525 42.37 -12.65 -15.73
N LEU A 526 42.93 -13.83 -15.47
CA LEU A 526 42.22 -14.95 -14.84
C LEU A 526 42.02 -14.78 -13.33
N ASN A 527 42.82 -13.92 -12.70
CA ASN A 527 42.83 -13.63 -11.26
C ASN A 527 42.75 -12.10 -11.00
N PRO A 528 41.64 -11.45 -11.39
CA PRO A 528 41.49 -9.99 -11.44
C PRO A 528 41.25 -9.28 -10.10
#